data_AF-A0A258JTZ3-F1
#
_entry.id   AF-A0A258JTZ3-F1
#
_cell.length_a   1.000
_cell.length_b   1.000
_cell.length_c   1.000
_cell.angle_alpha   90.00
_cell.angle_beta   90.00
_cell.angle_gamma   90.00
#
_symmetry.space_group_name_H-M   'P 1'
#
loop_
_entity.id
_entity.type
_entity.pdbx_description
1 polymer ?
#
loop_
_entity_poly.entity_id
_entity_poly.type
_entity_poly.pdbx_seq_one_letter_code
_entity_poly.pdbx_strand_id
1 'polypeptide(L)' 'MRQRVRKLIGTVLMLVLVVVWALGAMALAQGRVTDLPWGWQTVSYVLLGTLWVIPAGLLIRWMEKPDRRA' A
#
# COMPACT_ATOMS: atom_id res chain seq x y z
N MET A 1 15.78 -19.27 1.13
CA MET A 1 15.72 -18.69 2.51
C MET A 1 14.55 -19.31 3.24
N ARG A 2 14.68 -19.70 4.52
CA ARG A 2 13.59 -20.34 5.27
C ARG A 2 12.32 -19.47 5.23
N GLN A 3 11.20 -20.07 4.83
CA GLN A 3 9.88 -19.45 4.63
C GLN A 3 9.42 -18.55 5.81
N ARG A 4 9.87 -18.85 7.04
CA ARG A 4 9.61 -18.06 8.25
C ARG A 4 10.22 -16.65 8.21
N VAL A 5 11.43 -16.49 7.66
CA VAL A 5 12.10 -15.18 7.56
C VAL A 5 11.43 -14.30 6.50
N ARG A 6 11.00 -14.90 5.37
CA ARG A 6 10.31 -14.16 4.31
C ARG A 6 8.93 -13.66 4.76
N LYS A 7 8.23 -14.43 5.62
CA LYS A 7 7.00 -13.97 6.27
C LYS A 7 7.24 -12.79 7.22
N LEU A 8 8.25 -12.87 8.09
CA LEU A 8 8.59 -11.77 9.02
C LEU A 8 8.95 -10.47 8.27
N ILE A 9 9.82 -10.57 7.27
CA ILE A 9 10.21 -9.42 6.44
C ILE A 9 8.99 -8.86 5.72
N GLY A 10 8.16 -9.71 5.14
CA GLY A 10 6.95 -9.30 4.46
C GLY A 10 5.97 -8.55 5.36
N THR A 11 5.75 -9.02 6.60
CA THR A 11 4.88 -8.33 7.56
C THR A 11 5.43 -6.95 7.91
N VAL A 12 6.74 -6.82 8.15
CA VAL A 12 7.37 -5.52 8.43
C VAL A 12 7.26 -4.60 7.22
N LEU A 13 7.54 -5.11 6.02
CA LEU A 13 7.46 -4.34 4.78
C LEU A 13 6.03 -3.86 4.51
N MET A 14 5.04 -4.69 4.82
CA MET A 14 3.62 -4.32 4.73
C MET A 14 3.26 -3.21 5.71
N LEU A 15 3.74 -3.27 6.96
CA LEU A 15 3.54 -2.20 7.94
C LEU A 15 4.17 -0.88 7.48
N VAL A 16 5.42 -0.92 7.01
CA VAL A 16 6.12 0.27 6.49
C VAL A 16 5.37 0.85 5.29
N LEU A 17 4.90 0.00 4.38
CA LEU A 17 4.14 0.41 3.21
C LEU A 17 2.85 1.12 3.59
N VAL A 18 2.10 0.58 4.56
CA VAL A 18 0.87 1.19 5.07
C VAL A 18 1.15 2.55 5.70
N VAL A 19 2.20 2.66 6.52
CA VAL A 19 2.56 3.94 7.17
C VAL A 19 2.96 4.99 6.14
N VAL A 20 3.87 4.65 5.22
CA VAL A 20 4.32 5.57 4.16
C VAL A 20 3.17 5.99 3.27
N TRP A 21 2.27 5.05 2.92
CA TRP A 21 1.11 5.36 2.09
C TRP A 21 0.11 6.25 2.82
N ALA A 22 -0.19 5.99 4.10
CA ALA A 22 -1.11 6.80 4.89
C ALA A 22 -0.61 8.24 5.03
N LEU A 23 0.69 8.42 5.32
CA LEU A 23 1.31 9.74 5.40
C LEU A 23 1.33 10.45 4.05
N GLY A 24 1.66 9.73 2.97
CA GLY A 24 1.64 10.27 1.60
C GLY A 24 0.22 10.66 1.16
N ALA A 25 -0.78 9.84 1.46
CA ALA A 25 -2.18 10.11 1.17
C ALA A 25 -2.70 11.32 1.95
N MET A 26 -2.34 11.47 3.22
CA MET A 26 -2.65 12.66 4.01
C MET A 26 -1.99 13.92 3.44
N ALA A 27 -0.71 13.84 3.06
CA ALA A 27 0.00 14.97 2.46
C ALA A 27 -0.61 15.38 1.10
N LEU A 28 -0.97 14.40 0.27
CA LEU A 28 -1.63 14.65 -1.02
C LEU A 28 -3.04 15.22 -0.81
N ALA A 29 -3.79 14.70 0.16
CA ALA A 29 -5.12 15.17 0.54
C ALA A 29 -5.12 16.58 1.14
N GLN A 30 -4.09 16.96 1.90
CA GLN A 30 -4.00 18.31 2.48
C GLN A 30 -3.42 19.34 1.52
N GLY A 31 -2.54 18.93 0.59
CA GLY A 31 -1.79 19.87 -0.25
C GLY A 31 -2.34 20.10 -1.66
N ARG A 32 -3.07 19.15 -2.26
CA ARG A 32 -3.54 19.25 -3.66
C ARG A 32 -5.04 19.21 -3.81
N VAL A 33 -5.74 18.68 -2.82
CA VAL A 33 -7.17 18.37 -2.92
C VAL A 33 -8.05 19.53 -2.43
N THR A 34 -7.50 20.40 -1.57
CA THR A 34 -8.13 21.61 -1.06
C THR A 34 -8.27 22.73 -2.09
N ASP A 35 -7.40 22.77 -3.12
CA ASP A 35 -7.46 23.76 -4.19
C ASP A 35 -8.32 23.31 -5.40
N LEU A 36 -8.75 22.04 -5.43
CA LEU A 36 -9.47 21.47 -6.57
C LEU A 36 -11.00 21.42 -6.36
N PRO A 37 -11.78 21.47 -7.45
CA PRO A 37 -13.24 21.32 -7.39
C PRO A 37 -13.67 20.00 -6.72
N TRP A 38 -14.80 20.02 -6.01
CA TRP A 38 -15.31 18.91 -5.17
C TRP A 38 -15.33 17.52 -5.84
N GLY A 39 -15.52 17.48 -7.16
CA GLY A 39 -15.54 16.24 -7.95
C GLY A 39 -14.15 15.59 -8.03
N TRP A 40 -13.10 16.40 -8.26
CA TRP A 40 -11.73 15.90 -8.30
C TRP A 40 -11.21 15.51 -6.92
N GLN A 41 -11.69 16.20 -5.88
CA GLN A 41 -11.43 15.85 -4.49
C GLN A 41 -11.94 14.44 -4.18
N THR A 42 -13.19 14.13 -4.53
CA THR A 42 -13.73 12.77 -4.36
C THR A 42 -12.96 11.71 -5.15
N VAL A 43 -12.65 11.98 -6.42
CA VAL A 43 -11.88 11.04 -7.27
C VAL A 43 -10.48 10.80 -6.69
N SER A 44 -9.80 11.85 -6.22
CA SER A 44 -8.47 11.73 -5.62
C SER A 44 -8.49 10.91 -4.33
N TYR A 45 -9.50 11.05 -3.48
CA TYR A 45 -9.66 10.20 -2.30
C TYR A 45 -9.92 8.74 -2.65
N VAL A 46 -10.79 8.47 -3.63
CA VAL A 46 -11.06 7.10 -4.10
C VAL A 46 -9.79 6.48 -4.69
N LEU A 47 -9.03 7.23 -5.48
CA LEU A 47 -7.77 6.77 -6.04
C LEU A 47 -6.74 6.54 -4.93
N LEU A 48 -6.53 7.46 -4.00
CA LEU A 48 -5.60 7.28 -2.87
C LEU A 48 -5.98 6.07 -2.00
N GLY A 49 -7.27 5.86 -1.76
CA GLY A 49 -7.79 4.73 -0.99
C GLY A 49 -7.77 3.39 -1.72
N THR A 50 -7.71 3.38 -3.06
CA THR A 50 -7.72 2.13 -3.85
C THR A 50 -6.34 1.78 -4.39
N LEU A 51 -5.51 2.79 -4.69
CA LEU A 51 -4.21 2.64 -5.34
C LEU A 51 -3.22 1.86 -4.49
N TRP A 52 -3.34 1.87 -3.15
CA TRP A 52 -2.48 1.09 -2.25
C TRP A 52 -2.77 -0.41 -2.25
N VAL A 53 -3.94 -0.84 -2.75
CA VAL A 53 -4.30 -2.26 -2.83
C VAL A 53 -3.37 -3.00 -3.79
N ILE A 54 -2.91 -2.33 -4.85
CA ILE A 54 -1.97 -2.88 -5.84
C ILE A 54 -0.63 -3.26 -5.19
N PRO A 55 0.10 -2.33 -4.53
CA PRO A 55 1.35 -2.66 -3.87
C PRO A 55 1.16 -3.63 -2.69
N ALA A 56 0.08 -3.51 -1.93
CA ALA A 56 -0.23 -4.47 -0.86
C ALA A 56 -0.43 -5.89 -1.42
N GLY A 57 -1.21 -6.05 -2.49
CA GLY A 57 -1.44 -7.33 -3.14
C GLY A 57 -0.17 -7.92 -3.76
N LEU A 58 0.69 -7.11 -4.38
CA LEU A 58 1.97 -7.55 -4.93
C LEU A 58 2.90 -8.10 -3.82
N LEU A 59 2.93 -7.40 -2.68
CA LEU A 59 3.76 -7.73 -1.52
C LEU A 59 3.23 -9.00 -0.83
N ILE A 60 1.91 -9.13 -0.66
CA ILE A 60 1.27 -10.35 -0.14
C ILE A 60 1.54 -11.55 -1.07
N ARG A 61 1.38 -11.38 -2.39
CA ARG A 61 1.68 -12.45 -3.37
C ARG A 61 3.13 -12.92 -3.27
N TRP A 62 4.05 -12.02 -2.99
CA TRP A 62 5.46 -12.35 -2.77
C TRP A 62 5.68 -13.09 -1.43
N MET A 63 4.95 -12.71 -0.37
CA MET A 63 4.98 -13.41 0.91
C MET A 63 4.44 -14.84 0.82
N GLU A 64 3.25 -15.00 0.21
CA GLU A 64 2.55 -16.28 0.10
C GLU A 64 3.17 -17.26 -0.88
N LYS A 65 4.01 -16.80 -1.83
CA LYS A 65 4.60 -17.65 -2.87
C LYS A 65 5.19 -18.95 -2.26
N PRO A 66 4.62 -20.14 -2.50
CA PRO A 66 5.12 -21.37 -1.89
C PRO A 66 6.57 -21.62 -2.32
N ASP A 67 7.41 -22.11 -1.41
CA ASP A 67 8.76 -22.56 -1.79
C ASP A 67 8.61 -23.79 -2.69
N ARG A 68 9.29 -23.83 -3.83
CA ARG A 68 9.06 -24.81 -4.94
C ARG A 68 9.56 -26.23 -4.63
N ARG A 69 9.38 -26.72 -3.41
CA ARG A 69 9.66 -28.12 -3.03
C ARG A 69 8.57 -28.61 -2.08
N ALA A 70 7.47 -29.05 -2.66
CA ALA A 70 6.72 -30.20 -2.17
C ALA A 70 6.94 -31.31 -3.21
#